data_AF-A0A1J5A3X6-F1
#
_entry.id   AF-A0A1J5A3X6-F1
#
_cell.length_a   1.000
_cell.length_b   1.000
_cell.length_c   1.000
_cell.angle_alpha   90.00
_cell.angle_beta   90.00
_cell.angle_gamma   90.00
#
_symmetry.space_group_name_H-M   'P 1'
#
loop_
_entity.id
_entity.type
_entity.pdbx_description
1 polymer ?
#
loop_
_entity_poly.entity_id
_entity_poly.type
_entity_poly.pdbx_seq_one_letter_code
_entity_poly.pdbx_strand_id
1 'polypeptide(L)' 'MTTFEQTLVNEISTLSESRRADVLAFIRFLKIGVKDDDELEREYDEAIKDARATAQKYNITQDVIDAEIRAVRDGK' A
#
# COMPACT_ATOMS: atom_id res chain seq x y z
N MET A 1 -12.58 25.14 -25.14
CA MET A 1 -11.94 24.28 -24.13
C MET A 1 -12.61 22.92 -24.21
N THR A 2 -11.88 21.86 -24.53
CA THR A 2 -12.43 20.50 -24.40
C THR A 2 -12.52 20.17 -22.91
N THR A 3 -13.61 19.55 -22.48
CA THR A 3 -13.70 19.07 -21.10
C THR A 3 -12.75 17.90 -20.90
N PHE A 4 -12.38 17.62 -19.64
CA PHE A 4 -11.50 16.52 -19.29
C PHE A 4 -12.01 15.18 -19.87
N GLU A 5 -13.33 14.96 -19.80
CA GLU A 5 -14.00 13.77 -20.32
C GLU A 5 -13.83 13.64 -21.83
N GLN A 6 -13.96 14.76 -22.57
CA GLN A 6 -13.82 14.76 -24.02
C GLN A 6 -12.39 14.40 -24.45
N THR A 7 -11.39 14.95 -23.75
CA THR A 7 -9.99 14.63 -23.99
C THR A 7 -9.72 13.15 -23.69
N LEU A 8 -10.21 12.63 -22.56
CA LEU A 8 -10.01 11.23 -22.18
C LEU A 8 -10.62 10.25 -23.21
N VAL A 9 -11.83 10.52 -23.69
CA VAL A 9 -12.51 9.69 -24.71
C VAL A 9 -11.72 9.70 -26.01
N ASN A 10 -11.24 10.87 -26.45
CA ASN A 10 -10.44 10.97 -27.67
C ASN A 10 -9.15 10.15 -27.55
N GLU A 11 -8.40 10.30 -26.46
CA GLU A 11 -7.14 9.57 -26.24
C GLU A 11 -7.39 8.05 -26.23
N ILE A 12 -8.37 7.57 -25.45
CA ILE A 12 -8.67 6.13 -25.35
C ILE A 12 -9.19 5.56 -26.67
N SER A 13 -9.97 6.33 -27.44
CA SER A 13 -10.59 5.85 -28.68
C SER A 13 -9.59 5.55 -29.79
N THR A 14 -8.42 6.22 -29.77
CA THR A 14 -7.34 6.02 -30.76
C THR A 14 -6.41 4.86 -30.42
N LEU A 15 -6.53 4.27 -29.23
CA LEU A 15 -5.69 3.16 -28.79
C LEU A 15 -6.11 1.83 -29.41
N SER A 16 -5.10 0.97 -29.62
CA SER A 16 -5.32 -0.45 -29.94
C SER A 16 -6.08 -1.17 -28.82
N GLU A 17 -6.74 -2.29 -29.14
CA GLU A 17 -7.53 -3.07 -28.18
C GLU A 17 -6.72 -3.52 -26.96
N SER A 18 -5.49 -4.00 -27.17
CA SER A 18 -4.58 -4.37 -26.07
C SER A 18 -4.29 -3.18 -25.15
N ARG A 19 -4.01 -2.00 -25.71
CA ARG A 19 -3.74 -0.80 -24.90
C ARG A 19 -4.98 -0.31 -24.16
N ARG A 20 -6.17 -0.44 -24.72
CA ARG A 20 -7.43 -0.13 -24.01
C ARG A 20 -7.64 -1.05 -22.81
N ALA A 21 -7.29 -2.33 -22.94
CA ALA A 21 -7.35 -3.28 -21.83
C ALA A 21 -6.40 -2.87 -20.69
N ASP A 22 -5.17 -2.45 -21.02
CA ASP A 22 -4.19 -1.96 -20.03
C ASP A 22 -4.71 -0.71 -19.31
N VAL A 23 -5.29 0.26 -20.04
CA VAL A 23 -5.86 1.48 -19.46
C VAL A 23 -7.01 1.13 -18.50
N LEU A 24 -7.89 0.19 -18.87
CA LEU A 24 -8.96 -0.27 -18.00
C LEU A 24 -8.42 -0.95 -16.73
N ALA A 25 -7.36 -1.75 -16.86
CA ALA A 25 -6.70 -2.37 -15.71
C ALA A 25 -6.13 -1.30 -14.77
N PHE A 26 -5.48 -0.27 -15.31
CA PHE A 26 -4.94 0.84 -14.54
C PHE A 26 -6.03 1.65 -13.83
N ILE A 27 -7.14 1.96 -14.49
CA ILE A 27 -8.28 2.64 -13.87
C ILE A 27 -8.86 1.80 -12.72
N ARG A 28 -8.97 0.48 -12.89
CA ARG A 28 -9.41 -0.42 -11.81
C ARG A 28 -8.44 -0.41 -10.64
N PHE A 29 -7.12 -0.41 -10.92
CA PHE A 29 -6.11 -0.26 -9.89
C PHE A 29 -6.26 1.05 -9.13
N LEU A 30 -6.45 2.18 -9.80
CA LEU A 30 -6.68 3.46 -9.12
C LEU A 30 -7.95 3.47 -8.26
N LYS A 31 -9.01 2.78 -8.69
CA LYS A 31 -10.29 2.73 -7.96
C LYS A 31 -10.29 1.80 -6.74
N ILE A 32 -9.46 0.75 -6.76
CA ILE A 32 -9.54 -0.35 -5.79
C ILE A 32 -8.23 -0.49 -4.99
N GLY A 33 -7.10 -0.27 -5.66
CA GLY A 33 -5.76 -0.50 -5.13
C GLY A 33 -5.12 0.71 -4.47
N VAL A 34 -5.63 1.92 -4.71
CA VAL A 34 -5.19 3.13 -4.01
C VAL A 34 -6.21 3.38 -2.89
N LYS A 35 -5.89 2.93 -1.67
CA LYS A 35 -6.55 3.50 -0.49
C LYS A 35 -6.26 4.99 -0.47
N ASP A 36 -7.18 5.77 0.07
CA ASP A 36 -6.91 7.20 0.30
C ASP A 36 -5.62 7.31 1.13
N ASP A 37 -4.75 8.25 0.81
CA ASP A 37 -3.48 8.42 1.53
C ASP A 37 -3.76 8.65 3.03
N ASP A 38 -4.86 9.35 3.34
CA ASP A 38 -5.35 9.57 4.71
C ASP A 38 -5.82 8.26 5.39
N GLU A 39 -6.41 7.34 4.63
CA GLU A 39 -6.84 6.03 5.13
C GLU A 39 -5.63 5.13 5.39
N LEU A 40 -4.63 5.16 4.49
CA LEU A 40 -3.39 4.43 4.65
C LEU A 40 -2.58 4.91 5.86
N GLU A 41 -2.48 6.23 6.05
CA GLU A 41 -1.79 6.82 7.21
C GLU A 41 -2.47 6.41 8.52
N ARG A 42 -3.81 6.47 8.57
CA ARG A 42 -4.58 6.02 9.74
C ARG A 42 -4.37 4.54 10.06
N GLU A 43 -4.42 3.66 9.05
CA GLU A 43 -4.16 2.23 9.25
C GLU A 43 -2.74 1.96 9.75
N TYR A 44 -1.76 2.70 9.23
CA TYR A 44 -0.38 2.62 9.69
C TYR A 44 -0.25 3.05 11.15
N ASP A 45 -0.85 4.18 11.53
CA ASP A 45 -0.84 4.67 12.91
C ASP A 45 -1.48 3.68 13.89
N GLU A 46 -2.60 3.06 13.50
CA GLU A 46 -3.27 2.01 14.28
C GLU A 46 -2.37 0.78 14.44
N ALA A 47 -1.74 0.32 13.35
CA ALA A 47 -0.80 -0.81 13.39
C ALA A 47 0.40 -0.53 14.30
N ILE A 48 0.96 0.68 14.25
CA ILE A 48 2.08 1.08 15.13
C ILE A 48 1.64 1.14 16.59
N LYS A 49 0.44 1.66 16.86
CA LYS A 49 -0.12 1.70 18.21
C LYS A 49 -0.29 0.29 18.78
N ASP A 50 -0.84 -0.63 18.00
CA ASP A 50 -1.07 -2.02 18.41
C ASP A 50 0.24 -2.79 18.61
N ALA A 51 1.23 -2.55 17.74
CA ALA A 51 2.57 -3.11 17.90
C ALA A 51 3.23 -2.62 19.21
N ARG A 52 3.12 -1.33 19.52
CA ARG A 52 3.64 -0.76 20.77
C ARG A 52 2.92 -1.31 22.00
N ALA A 53 1.59 -1.43 21.95
CA ALA A 53 0.81 -2.02 23.04
C ALA A 53 1.19 -3.50 23.27
N THR A 54 1.41 -4.25 22.19
CA THR A 54 1.88 -5.63 22.24
C THR A 54 3.28 -5.72 22.86
N ALA A 55 4.21 -4.86 22.44
CA ALA A 55 5.55 -4.81 23.00
C ALA A 55 5.53 -4.53 24.51
N GLN A 56 4.70 -3.58 24.95
CA GLN A 56 4.52 -3.29 26.38
C GLN A 56 3.91 -4.48 27.14
N LYS A 57 2.85 -5.09 26.59
CA LYS A 57 2.18 -6.24 27.21
C LYS A 57 3.13 -7.40 27.49
N TYR A 58 4.08 -7.63 26.58
CA TYR A 58 5.03 -8.74 26.68
C TYR A 58 6.42 -8.31 27.18
N ASN A 59 6.58 -7.06 27.66
CA ASN A 59 7.87 -6.50 28.07
C ASN A 59 8.98 -6.73 27.01
N ILE A 60 8.63 -6.61 25.73
CA ILE A 60 9.58 -6.71 24.63
C ILE A 60 10.46 -5.46 24.66
N THR A 61 11.71 -5.63 25.05
CA THR A 61 12.73 -4.58 25.01
C THR A 61 13.61 -4.74 23.78
N GLN A 62 14.37 -3.69 23.45
CA GLN A 62 15.34 -3.77 22.35
C GLN A 62 16.38 -4.87 22.59
N ASP A 63 16.81 -5.08 23.83
CA ASP A 63 17.76 -6.15 24.18
C ASP A 63 17.18 -7.54 23.89
N VAL A 64 15.88 -7.76 24.12
CA VAL A 64 15.20 -9.03 23.79
C VAL A 64 15.12 -9.22 22.28
N ILE A 65 14.80 -8.16 21.52
CA ILE A 65 14.75 -8.19 20.06
C ILE A 65 16.14 -8.52 19.49
N ASP A 66 17.18 -7.84 19.98
CA ASP A 66 18.55 -8.03 19.51
C ASP A 66 19.07 -9.43 19.85
N ALA A 67 18.69 -9.98 21.01
CA ALA A 67 19.00 -11.36 21.38
C ALA A 67 18.33 -12.37 20.44
N GLU A 68 17.06 -12.15 20.08
CA GLU A 68 16.33 -13.02 19.16
C GLU A 68 16.90 -12.94 17.74
N ILE A 69 17.23 -11.75 17.24
CA ILE A 69 17.89 -11.56 15.94
C ILE A 69 19.22 -12.31 15.88
N ARG A 70 20.03 -12.26 16.95
CA ARG A 70 21.29 -13.01 17.03
C ARG A 70 21.01 -14.52 17.04
N ALA A 71 20.06 -15.00 17.84
CA ALA A 71 19.71 -16.41 17.91
C ALA A 71 19.32 -16.99 16.54
N VAL A 72 18.47 -16.28 15.78
CA VAL A 72 18.06 -16.67 14.43
C VAL A 72 19.24 -16.66 13.45
N ARG A 73 20.10 -15.63 13.50
CA ARG A 73 21.27 -15.53 12.61
C ARG A 73 22.34 -16.59 12.91
N ASP A 74 22.47 -16.98 14.17
CA ASP A 74 23.42 -18.01 14.62
C ASP A 74 22.85 -19.43 14.45
N GLY A 75 21.67 -19.57 13.82
CA GLY A 75 21.11 -20.86 13.40
C GLY A 75 20.50 -21.69 14.53
N LYS A 76 19.95 -21.04 15.57
CA LYS A 76 19.04 -21.69 16.52
C LYS A 76 17.60 -21.68 16.05
#